data_AF-A0A5C7FS67-F1
#
_entry.id   AF-A0A5C7FS67-F1
#
_cell.length_a   1.000
_cell.length_b   1.000
_cell.length_c   1.000
_cell.angle_alpha   90.00
_cell.angle_beta   90.00
_cell.angle_gamma   90.00
#
_symmetry.space_group_name_H-M   'P 1'
#
loop_
_entity.id
_entity.type
_entity.pdbx_description
1 polymer ?
#
loop_
_entity_poly.entity_id
_entity_poly.type
_entity_poly.pdbx_seq_one_letter_code
_entity_poly.pdbx_strand_id
1 'polypeptide(L)'
;MVYGTRAKFLGNFQVKDIPCPYCEQVENQNMSIFGRYAHIMWIPFFPIGKTPVAECTRCKRTYDSGEFSDKMHMIGRELGSRVKSPKWMWSGVFIIAGFILISTIIDKTRTIDPREELLNADMRVMVTETDESIDAVSYQLDQVMTAVVSDEMKPQDFSFISKVRGDKSLTLVQIPELSNLERSERPQIVEMVEAIVSENEKTADTQQYIGIVNAAGQCILTKTPEEGLQDYSLSSSNPIYEFYGPAKPE
;
A
#
# COMPACT_ATOMS: atom_id res chain seq x y z
N MET A 1 -19.54 18.06 -7.52
CA MET A 1 -19.53 16.85 -6.67
C MET A 1 -18.45 15.89 -7.14
N VAL A 2 -17.56 15.50 -6.23
CA VAL A 2 -16.44 14.58 -6.48
C VAL A 2 -16.95 13.16 -6.75
N TYR A 3 -17.95 12.69 -6.01
CA TYR A 3 -18.61 11.40 -6.23
C TYR A 3 -20.12 11.60 -6.39
N GLY A 4 -20.80 10.65 -7.02
CA GLY A 4 -22.24 10.70 -7.17
C GLY A 4 -22.78 9.70 -8.18
N THR A 5 -24.06 9.86 -8.52
CA THR A 5 -24.71 9.05 -9.57
C THR A 5 -25.03 9.91 -10.77
N ARG A 6 -24.77 9.39 -11.98
CA ARG A 6 -25.19 10.01 -13.23
C ARG A 6 -26.09 9.05 -14.00
N ALA A 7 -26.97 9.60 -14.83
CA ALA A 7 -27.82 8.86 -15.73
C ALA A 7 -27.36 9.07 -17.17
N LYS A 8 -27.41 8.02 -17.98
CA LYS A 8 -27.16 8.06 -19.42
C LYS A 8 -28.36 7.46 -20.13
N PHE A 9 -28.86 8.15 -21.15
CA PHE A 9 -29.89 7.61 -22.04
C PHE A 9 -29.38 6.33 -22.73
N LEU A 10 -30.16 5.26 -22.65
CA LEU A 10 -29.81 3.96 -23.24
C LEU A 10 -30.72 3.56 -24.41
N GLY A 11 -31.97 4.03 -24.45
CA GLY A 11 -32.90 3.73 -25.53
C GLY A 11 -34.29 4.31 -25.29
N ASN A 12 -35.08 4.42 -26.35
CA ASN A 12 -36.46 4.88 -26.32
C ASN A 12 -37.35 3.91 -27.11
N PHE A 13 -38.54 3.64 -26.61
CA PHE A 13 -39.49 2.68 -27.17
C PHE A 13 -40.89 3.28 -27.16
N GLN A 14 -41.64 3.09 -28.24
CA GLN A 14 -43.04 3.42 -28.24
C GLN A 14 -43.86 2.23 -27.75
N VAL A 15 -44.68 2.45 -26.73
CA VAL A 15 -45.52 1.44 -26.10
C VAL A 15 -46.98 1.80 -26.35
N LYS A 16 -47.80 0.81 -26.69
CA LYS A 16 -49.22 1.00 -27.02
C LYS A 16 -50.11 0.60 -25.85
N ASP A 17 -51.35 1.11 -25.88
CA ASP A 17 -52.45 0.69 -25.01
C ASP A 17 -52.19 0.88 -23.50
N ILE A 18 -51.43 1.92 -23.13
CA ILE A 18 -51.21 2.31 -21.72
C ILE A 18 -52.07 3.53 -21.38
N PRO A 19 -53.00 3.43 -20.42
CA PRO A 19 -53.76 4.58 -19.95
C PRO A 19 -52.83 5.59 -19.28
N CYS A 20 -52.97 6.86 -19.64
CA CYS A 20 -52.25 7.96 -19.01
C CYS A 20 -52.94 8.34 -17.68
N PRO A 21 -52.24 8.34 -16.51
CA PRO A 21 -52.85 8.69 -15.23
C PRO A 21 -53.42 10.12 -15.15
N TYR A 22 -52.95 11.02 -16.03
CA TYR A 22 -53.35 12.43 -16.01
C TYR A 22 -54.48 12.78 -16.97
N CYS A 23 -54.45 12.29 -18.22
CA CYS A 23 -55.49 12.61 -19.20
C CYS A 23 -56.50 11.47 -19.41
N GLU A 24 -56.29 10.32 -18.77
CA GLU A 24 -57.15 9.13 -18.80
C GLU A 24 -57.40 8.53 -20.20
N GLN A 25 -56.67 9.01 -21.20
CA GLN A 25 -56.74 8.49 -22.57
C GLN A 25 -55.80 7.29 -22.72
N VAL A 26 -56.30 6.26 -23.41
CA VAL A 26 -55.52 5.08 -23.80
C VAL A 26 -54.88 5.39 -25.15
N GLU A 27 -53.62 5.80 -25.10
CA GLU A 27 -52.83 6.14 -26.30
C GLU A 27 -51.40 5.60 -26.18
N ASN A 28 -50.63 5.79 -27.24
CA ASN A 28 -49.21 5.44 -27.25
C ASN A 28 -48.44 6.29 -26.22
N GLN A 29 -47.44 5.69 -25.60
CA GLN A 29 -46.50 6.38 -24.71
C GLN A 29 -45.07 6.11 -25.17
N ASN A 30 -44.20 7.12 -25.05
CA ASN A 30 -42.78 6.97 -25.31
C ASN A 30 -42.08 6.62 -24.00
N MET A 31 -41.51 5.42 -23.91
CA MET A 31 -40.78 4.95 -22.76
C MET A 31 -39.27 4.98 -23.02
N SER A 32 -38.60 5.89 -22.32
CA SER A 32 -37.14 6.06 -22.36
C SER A 32 -36.48 5.34 -21.19
N ILE A 33 -35.40 4.61 -21.47
CA ILE A 33 -34.63 3.87 -20.46
C ILE A 33 -33.32 4.61 -20.21
N PHE A 34 -33.07 4.98 -18.97
CA PHE A 34 -31.83 5.61 -18.53
C PHE A 34 -31.02 4.64 -17.66
N GLY A 35 -29.73 4.49 -17.96
CA GLY A 35 -28.78 3.71 -17.16
C GLY A 35 -28.11 4.61 -16.14
N ARG A 36 -28.20 4.26 -14.87
CA ARG A 36 -27.53 4.96 -13.78
C ARG A 36 -26.21 4.28 -13.45
N TYR A 37 -25.17 5.07 -13.21
CA TYR A 37 -23.87 4.59 -12.80
C TYR A 37 -23.29 5.46 -11.68
N ALA A 38 -22.52 4.83 -10.79
CA ALA A 38 -21.72 5.52 -9.80
C ALA A 38 -20.49 6.09 -10.50
N HIS A 39 -20.08 7.30 -10.13
CA HIS A 39 -18.84 7.89 -10.58
C HIS A 39 -18.04 8.48 -9.42
N ILE A 40 -16.73 8.49 -9.57
CA ILE A 40 -15.77 9.23 -8.74
C ILE A 40 -14.93 10.05 -9.71
N MET A 41 -14.81 11.36 -9.45
CA MET A 41 -14.02 12.31 -10.24
C MET A 41 -14.25 12.06 -11.73
N TRP A 42 -15.47 12.30 -12.24
CA TRP A 42 -15.94 12.05 -13.62
C TRP A 42 -15.84 10.61 -14.17
N ILE A 43 -15.12 9.69 -13.54
CA ILE A 43 -14.90 8.32 -14.00
C ILE A 43 -16.05 7.42 -13.53
N PRO A 44 -16.78 6.76 -14.45
CA PRO A 44 -17.74 5.73 -14.11
C PRO A 44 -17.07 4.52 -13.45
N PHE A 45 -17.67 4.06 -12.36
CA PHE A 45 -17.15 2.94 -11.59
C PHE A 45 -17.90 1.66 -11.88
N PHE A 46 -19.22 1.69 -11.73
CA PHE A 46 -20.10 0.56 -12.04
C PHE A 46 -21.54 1.04 -12.30
N PRO A 47 -22.32 0.30 -13.11
CA PRO A 47 -23.74 0.54 -13.27
C PRO A 47 -24.49 0.20 -11.98
N ILE A 48 -25.37 1.09 -11.53
CA ILE A 48 -26.22 0.89 -10.34
C ILE A 48 -27.55 0.25 -10.74
N GLY A 49 -28.10 0.64 -11.90
CA GLY A 49 -29.39 0.15 -12.35
C GLY A 49 -29.91 0.92 -13.55
N LYS A 50 -31.15 0.64 -13.94
CA LYS A 50 -31.85 1.35 -15.00
C LYS A 50 -33.14 1.95 -14.47
N THR A 51 -33.44 3.17 -14.87
CA THR A 51 -34.65 3.90 -14.51
C THR A 51 -35.44 4.18 -15.79
N PRO A 52 -36.62 3.56 -15.96
CA PRO A 52 -37.53 3.90 -17.04
C PRO A 52 -38.21 5.24 -16.75
N VAL A 53 -38.48 5.99 -17.80
CA VAL A 53 -39.22 7.26 -17.79
C VAL A 53 -40.23 7.19 -18.93
N ALA A 54 -41.49 7.50 -18.65
CA ALA A 54 -42.56 7.43 -19.65
C ALA A 54 -43.07 8.84 -19.99
N GLU A 55 -43.29 9.13 -21.26
CA GLU A 55 -43.87 10.37 -21.74
C GLU A 55 -45.15 10.05 -22.52
N CYS A 56 -46.26 10.67 -22.14
CA CYS A 56 -47.52 10.56 -22.89
C CYS A 56 -47.42 11.33 -24.21
N THR A 57 -47.75 10.70 -25.35
CA THR A 57 -47.65 11.37 -26.66
C THR A 57 -48.60 12.53 -26.82
N ARG A 58 -49.75 12.52 -26.12
CA ARG A 58 -50.82 13.51 -26.21
C ARG A 58 -50.65 14.69 -25.25
N CYS A 59 -50.59 14.43 -23.95
CA CYS A 59 -50.49 15.49 -22.94
C CYS A 59 -49.05 15.90 -22.62
N LYS A 60 -48.05 15.20 -23.15
CA LYS A 60 -46.60 15.45 -22.96
C LYS A 60 -46.14 15.41 -21.50
N ARG A 61 -46.97 14.87 -20.61
CA ARG A 61 -46.60 14.64 -19.23
C ARG A 61 -45.62 13.47 -19.14
N THR A 62 -44.55 13.71 -18.39
CA THR A 62 -43.52 12.73 -18.09
C THR A 62 -43.78 12.14 -16.71
N TYR A 63 -43.60 10.83 -16.60
CA TYR A 63 -43.71 10.05 -15.38
C TYR A 63 -42.35 9.43 -15.09
N ASP A 64 -41.92 9.50 -13.84
CA ASP A 64 -40.76 8.77 -13.36
C ASP A 64 -41.17 7.40 -12.80
N SER A 65 -40.20 6.56 -12.44
CA SER A 65 -40.50 5.23 -11.90
C SER A 65 -41.32 5.24 -10.60
N GLY A 66 -41.42 6.36 -9.87
CA GLY A 66 -42.23 6.45 -8.65
C GLY A 66 -43.71 6.70 -8.94
N GLU A 67 -44.02 7.30 -10.10
CA GLU A 67 -45.37 7.64 -10.54
C GLU A 67 -45.97 6.61 -11.52
N PHE A 68 -45.32 5.47 -11.70
CA PHE A 68 -45.75 4.45 -12.66
C PHE A 68 -46.96 3.66 -12.17
N SER A 69 -47.89 3.39 -13.09
CA SER A 69 -48.90 2.33 -12.87
C SER A 69 -48.26 0.94 -12.95
N ASP A 70 -48.93 -0.09 -12.42
CA ASP A 70 -48.43 -1.47 -12.44
C ASP A 70 -48.06 -1.95 -13.86
N LYS A 71 -48.87 -1.59 -14.87
CA LYS A 71 -48.59 -1.91 -16.27
C LYS A 71 -47.32 -1.23 -16.77
N MET A 72 -47.09 0.03 -16.40
CA MET A 72 -45.88 0.78 -16.77
C MET A 72 -44.64 0.18 -16.09
N HIS A 73 -44.76 -0.29 -14.84
CA HIS A 73 -43.68 -0.99 -14.16
C HIS A 73 -43.31 -2.33 -14.80
N MET A 74 -44.30 -3.10 -15.27
CA MET A 74 -44.05 -4.35 -15.98
C MET A 74 -43.31 -4.09 -17.29
N ILE A 75 -43.83 -3.18 -18.12
CA ILE A 75 -43.26 -2.90 -19.44
C ILE A 75 -41.89 -2.21 -19.32
N GLY A 76 -41.73 -1.29 -18.36
CA GLY A 76 -40.45 -0.63 -18.09
C GLY A 76 -39.35 -1.61 -17.68
N ARG A 77 -39.68 -2.64 -16.88
CA ARG A 77 -38.73 -3.71 -16.53
C ARG A 77 -38.37 -4.58 -17.73
N GLU A 78 -39.36 -4.92 -18.56
CA GLU A 78 -39.14 -5.72 -19.77
C GLU A 78 -38.27 -4.97 -20.78
N LEU A 79 -38.56 -3.70 -21.08
CA LEU A 79 -37.74 -2.90 -21.97
C LEU A 79 -36.35 -2.65 -21.38
N GLY A 80 -36.26 -2.43 -20.07
CA GLY A 80 -35.00 -2.28 -19.35
C GLY A 80 -34.10 -3.51 -19.46
N SER A 81 -34.65 -4.73 -19.48
CA SER A 81 -33.86 -5.97 -19.64
C SER A 81 -33.34 -6.15 -21.06
N ARG A 82 -34.08 -5.68 -22.07
CA ARG A 82 -33.67 -5.73 -23.50
C ARG A 82 -32.50 -4.79 -23.81
N VAL A 83 -32.38 -3.66 -23.10
CA VAL A 83 -31.32 -2.68 -23.33
C VAL A 83 -30.08 -3.01 -22.50
N LYS A 84 -28.92 -3.15 -23.17
CA LYS A 84 -27.64 -3.41 -22.49
C LYS A 84 -27.04 -2.13 -21.92
N SER A 85 -26.49 -2.23 -20.72
CA SER A 85 -25.68 -1.15 -20.16
C SER A 85 -24.34 -1.07 -20.92
N PRO A 86 -23.87 0.12 -21.29
CA PRO A 86 -22.59 0.28 -21.97
C PRO A 86 -21.41 -0.21 -21.11
N LYS A 87 -20.44 -0.88 -21.74
CA LYS A 87 -19.27 -1.46 -21.04
C LYS A 87 -18.38 -0.40 -20.37
N TRP A 88 -18.35 0.83 -20.90
CA TRP A 88 -17.58 1.94 -20.32
C TRP A 88 -18.02 2.34 -18.91
N MET A 89 -19.24 1.96 -18.47
CA MET A 89 -19.69 2.20 -17.09
C MET A 89 -18.85 1.45 -16.04
N TRP A 90 -18.09 0.44 -16.46
CA TRP A 90 -17.20 -0.35 -15.61
C TRP A 90 -15.74 0.12 -15.64
N SER A 91 -15.44 1.29 -16.23
CA SER A 91 -14.07 1.76 -16.42
C SER A 91 -13.26 1.84 -15.12
N GLY A 92 -13.89 2.29 -14.02
CA GLY A 92 -13.22 2.43 -12.73
C GLY A 92 -12.79 1.09 -12.13
N VAL A 93 -13.62 0.05 -12.28
CA VAL A 93 -13.26 -1.32 -11.86
C VAL A 93 -12.07 -1.85 -12.66
N PHE A 94 -12.04 -1.63 -13.97
CA PHE A 94 -10.88 -2.03 -14.78
C PHE A 94 -9.61 -1.28 -14.42
N ILE A 95 -9.70 0.02 -14.08
CA ILE A 95 -8.56 0.80 -13.61
C ILE A 95 -8.00 0.20 -12.31
N ILE A 96 -8.86 -0.08 -11.31
CA ILE A 96 -8.42 -0.71 -10.06
C ILE A 96 -7.77 -2.07 -10.34
N ALA A 97 -8.41 -2.91 -11.14
CA ALA A 97 -7.87 -4.23 -11.49
C ALA A 97 -6.50 -4.13 -12.18
N GLY A 98 -6.32 -3.12 -13.05
CA GLY A 98 -5.05 -2.82 -13.70
C GLY A 98 -3.95 -2.43 -12.69
N PHE A 99 -4.25 -1.56 -11.73
CA PHE A 99 -3.29 -1.19 -10.68
C PHE A 99 -2.87 -2.38 -9.82
N ILE A 100 -3.82 -3.24 -9.44
CA ILE A 100 -3.53 -4.46 -8.66
C ILE A 100 -2.62 -5.39 -9.47
N LEU A 101 -2.95 -5.64 -10.75
CA LEU A 101 -2.13 -6.47 -11.63
C LEU A 101 -0.71 -5.92 -11.79
N ILE A 102 -0.57 -4.62 -12.05
CA ILE A 102 0.73 -3.96 -12.19
C ILE A 102 1.54 -4.11 -10.90
N SER A 103 0.94 -3.88 -9.74
CA SER A 103 1.62 -4.07 -8.44
C SER A 103 2.18 -5.48 -8.30
N THR A 104 1.37 -6.50 -8.61
CA THR A 104 1.82 -7.90 -8.50
C THR A 104 2.92 -8.27 -9.49
N ILE A 105 2.97 -7.63 -10.66
CA ILE A 105 4.03 -7.83 -11.65
C ILE A 105 5.33 -7.20 -11.15
N ILE A 106 5.25 -5.96 -10.65
CA ILE A 106 6.41 -5.24 -10.09
C ILE A 106 7.04 -6.06 -8.96
N ASP A 107 6.23 -6.59 -8.05
CA ASP A 107 6.73 -7.41 -6.94
C ASP A 107 7.44 -8.68 -7.41
N LYS A 108 6.95 -9.35 -8.46
CA LYS A 108 7.61 -10.53 -9.03
C LYS A 108 8.91 -10.24 -9.75
N THR A 109 9.06 -9.04 -10.30
CA THR A 109 10.28 -8.62 -11.00
C THR A 109 11.38 -8.14 -10.05
N ARG A 110 11.11 -8.05 -8.74
CA ARG A 110 12.14 -7.75 -7.75
C ARG A 110 13.16 -8.89 -7.71
N THR A 111 14.39 -8.61 -8.11
CA THR A 111 15.52 -9.49 -7.90
C THR A 111 15.94 -9.39 -6.43
N ILE A 112 15.43 -10.29 -5.59
CA ILE A 112 15.84 -10.41 -4.19
C ILE A 112 17.29 -10.91 -4.18
N ASP A 113 18.18 -10.16 -3.53
CA ASP A 113 19.58 -10.58 -3.36
C ASP A 113 19.60 -11.82 -2.44
N PRO A 114 20.23 -12.95 -2.80
CA PRO A 114 20.33 -14.12 -1.92
C PRO A 114 20.90 -13.80 -0.53
N ARG A 115 21.71 -12.74 -0.40
CA ARG A 115 22.30 -12.28 0.87
C ARG A 115 21.26 -11.63 1.80
N GLU A 116 20.12 -11.21 1.26
CA GLU A 116 18.98 -10.73 2.06
C GLU A 116 18.44 -11.82 2.99
N GLU A 117 18.42 -13.08 2.55
CA GLU A 117 18.01 -14.20 3.40
C GLU A 117 18.97 -14.41 4.59
N LEU A 118 20.27 -14.23 4.36
CA LEU A 118 21.29 -14.33 5.40
C LEU A 118 21.17 -13.19 6.42
N LEU A 119 20.97 -11.96 5.95
CA LEU A 119 20.71 -10.81 6.82
C LEU A 119 19.42 -10.99 7.64
N ASN A 120 18.35 -11.47 7.01
CA ASN A 120 17.09 -11.76 7.69
C ASN A 120 17.24 -12.87 8.74
N ALA A 121 18.09 -13.88 8.50
CA ALA A 121 18.38 -14.91 9.49
C ALA A 121 19.08 -14.32 10.73
N ASP A 122 20.02 -13.40 10.53
CA ASP A 122 20.72 -12.71 11.61
C ASP A 122 19.78 -11.76 12.38
N MET A 123 18.88 -11.05 11.69
CA MET A 123 17.87 -10.20 12.33
C MET A 123 16.87 -10.98 13.19
N ARG A 124 16.56 -12.24 12.84
CA ARG A 124 15.64 -13.09 13.62
C ARG A 124 16.21 -13.57 14.95
N VAL A 125 17.53 -13.55 15.11
CA VAL A 125 18.21 -14.04 16.31
C VAL A 125 18.81 -12.89 17.14
N MET A 126 18.44 -11.64 16.83
CA MET A 126 18.75 -10.49 17.68
C MET A 126 18.09 -10.64 19.05
N VAL A 127 18.79 -10.22 20.10
CA VAL A 127 18.36 -10.37 21.49
C VAL A 127 18.21 -9.02 22.16
N THR A 128 17.19 -8.88 23.00
CA THR A 128 16.99 -7.70 23.87
C THR A 128 17.74 -7.87 25.19
N GLU A 129 17.81 -9.10 25.71
CA GLU A 129 18.58 -9.44 26.89
C GLU A 129 19.98 -9.87 26.47
N THR A 130 20.98 -9.03 26.74
CA THR A 130 22.37 -9.25 26.34
C THR A 130 23.17 -9.96 27.44
N ASP A 131 24.16 -10.75 27.02
CA ASP A 131 25.08 -11.45 27.93
C ASP A 131 26.52 -11.27 27.41
N GLU A 132 27.39 -10.70 28.25
CA GLU A 132 28.79 -10.40 27.93
C GLU A 132 29.58 -11.65 27.47
N SER A 133 29.28 -12.80 28.05
CA SER A 133 29.96 -14.07 27.74
C SER A 133 29.59 -14.61 26.36
N ILE A 134 28.38 -14.28 25.87
CA ILE A 134 27.89 -14.67 24.55
C ILE A 134 28.34 -13.64 23.51
N ASP A 135 28.06 -12.36 23.78
CA ASP A 135 28.31 -11.26 22.86
C ASP A 135 28.67 -9.98 23.63
N ALA A 136 29.96 -9.82 23.91
CA ALA A 136 30.53 -8.66 24.59
C ALA A 136 30.25 -7.32 23.87
N VAL A 137 30.14 -7.30 22.54
CA VAL A 137 29.90 -6.06 21.79
C VAL A 137 28.44 -5.64 21.97
N SER A 138 27.51 -6.58 21.77
CA SER A 138 26.08 -6.32 22.01
C SER A 138 25.80 -5.92 23.45
N TYR A 139 26.47 -6.56 24.41
CA TYR A 139 26.35 -6.19 25.82
C TYR A 139 26.83 -4.77 26.12
N GLN A 140 27.99 -4.36 25.58
CA GLN A 140 28.48 -2.99 25.72
C GLN A 140 27.53 -1.98 25.06
N LEU A 141 27.01 -2.30 23.89
CA LEU A 141 26.02 -1.47 23.20
C LEU A 141 24.77 -1.28 24.04
N ASP A 142 24.20 -2.37 24.57
CA ASP A 142 23.02 -2.32 25.43
C ASP A 142 23.24 -1.44 26.67
N GLN A 143 24.37 -1.60 27.36
CA GLN A 143 24.73 -0.77 28.51
C GLN A 143 24.84 0.72 28.17
N VAL A 144 25.52 1.06 27.08
CA VAL A 144 25.71 2.47 26.68
C VAL A 144 24.40 3.06 26.17
N MET A 145 23.65 2.33 25.35
CA MET A 145 22.37 2.79 24.82
C MET A 145 21.36 3.03 25.95
N THR A 146 21.27 2.11 26.90
CA THR A 146 20.42 2.28 28.10
C THR A 146 20.82 3.48 28.95
N ALA A 147 22.11 3.82 29.00
CA ALA A 147 22.60 4.95 29.80
C ALA A 147 22.46 6.31 29.11
N VAL A 148 22.57 6.36 27.77
CA VAL A 148 22.68 7.61 26.99
C VAL A 148 21.37 7.99 26.31
N VAL A 149 20.60 7.00 25.84
CA VAL A 149 19.38 7.23 25.06
C VAL A 149 18.22 7.59 26.00
N SER A 150 17.37 8.52 25.57
CA SER A 150 16.21 8.95 26.37
C SER A 150 15.20 7.81 26.59
N ASP A 151 14.54 7.82 27.76
CA ASP A 151 13.48 6.85 28.09
C ASP A 151 12.32 6.85 27.07
N GLU A 152 12.11 7.96 26.35
CA GLU A 152 11.10 8.08 25.29
C GLU A 152 11.34 7.10 24.13
N MET A 153 12.59 6.74 23.87
CA MET A 153 12.98 5.77 22.85
C MET A 153 12.87 4.32 23.33
N LYS A 154 12.59 4.09 24.63
CA LYS A 154 12.49 2.77 25.26
C LYS A 154 13.69 1.88 24.95
N PRO A 155 14.90 2.22 25.45
CA PRO A 155 16.11 1.46 25.15
C PRO A 155 16.00 -0.02 25.54
N GLN A 156 15.15 -0.40 26.50
CA GLN A 156 14.89 -1.80 26.85
C GLN A 156 14.25 -2.64 25.73
N ASP A 157 13.65 -2.00 24.72
CA ASP A 157 13.06 -2.68 23.57
C ASP A 157 14.07 -2.83 22.42
N PHE A 158 15.31 -2.36 22.59
CA PHE A 158 16.34 -2.50 21.58
C PHE A 158 16.85 -3.92 21.54
N SER A 159 17.12 -4.40 20.32
CA SER A 159 17.73 -5.71 20.13
C SER A 159 19.06 -5.58 19.43
N PHE A 160 19.97 -6.50 19.75
CA PHE A 160 21.36 -6.41 19.34
C PHE A 160 21.84 -7.75 18.81
N ILE A 161 22.80 -7.69 17.89
CA ILE A 161 23.65 -8.82 17.52
C ILE A 161 24.97 -8.30 16.96
N SER A 162 26.06 -8.93 17.38
CA SER A 162 27.37 -8.75 16.79
C SER A 162 27.97 -10.08 16.35
N LYS A 163 28.64 -10.07 15.21
CA LYS A 163 29.32 -11.24 14.65
C LYS A 163 30.63 -10.84 14.01
N VAL A 164 31.64 -11.69 14.16
CA VAL A 164 32.93 -11.55 13.47
C VAL A 164 33.11 -12.73 12.52
N ARG A 165 33.54 -12.43 11.29
CA ARG A 165 33.82 -13.43 10.25
C ARG A 165 35.07 -13.03 9.48
N GLY A 166 36.18 -13.69 9.80
CA GLY A 166 37.48 -13.36 9.19
C GLY A 166 37.92 -11.96 9.59
N ASP A 167 38.16 -11.11 8.61
CA ASP A 167 38.52 -9.71 8.76
C ASP A 167 37.31 -8.76 8.80
N LYS A 168 36.08 -9.28 8.83
CA LYS A 168 34.84 -8.48 8.85
C LYS A 168 34.09 -8.62 10.17
N SER A 169 33.43 -7.56 10.61
CA SER A 169 32.44 -7.59 11.68
C SER A 169 31.10 -7.03 11.22
N LEU A 170 30.02 -7.61 11.75
CA LEU A 170 28.66 -7.15 11.57
C LEU A 170 28.10 -6.78 12.94
N THR A 171 27.55 -5.59 13.05
CA THR A 171 26.81 -5.14 14.23
C THR A 171 25.45 -4.63 13.78
N LEU A 172 24.38 -5.26 14.24
CA LEU A 172 23.02 -4.79 14.01
C LEU A 172 22.39 -4.34 15.32
N VAL A 173 21.73 -3.19 15.27
CA VAL A 173 20.99 -2.61 16.39
C VAL A 173 19.57 -2.32 15.91
N GLN A 174 18.58 -2.97 16.51
CA GLN A 174 17.18 -2.71 16.21
C GLN A 174 16.64 -1.67 17.19
N ILE A 175 16.09 -0.59 16.63
CA ILE A 175 15.47 0.51 17.38
C ILE A 175 14.01 0.58 16.91
N PRO A 176 13.05 0.01 17.64
CA PRO A 176 11.65 -0.02 17.21
C PRO A 176 11.06 1.38 17.00
N GLU A 177 11.41 2.32 17.87
CA GLU A 177 10.91 3.70 17.88
C GLU A 177 11.77 4.65 17.02
N LEU A 178 12.60 4.13 16.09
CA LEU A 178 13.49 4.95 15.24
C LEU A 178 12.75 6.01 14.39
N SER A 179 11.46 5.81 14.11
CA SER A 179 10.62 6.78 13.42
C SER A 179 10.39 8.07 14.21
N ASN A 180 10.54 8.02 15.54
CA ASN A 180 10.33 9.16 16.42
C ASN A 180 11.55 10.09 16.44
N LEU A 181 12.71 9.61 15.97
CA LEU A 181 13.94 10.37 15.90
C LEU A 181 14.00 11.25 14.64
N GLU A 182 14.41 12.50 14.80
CA GLU A 182 14.60 13.40 13.67
C GLU A 182 15.73 12.91 12.76
N ARG A 183 15.61 13.15 11.44
CA ARG A 183 16.63 12.70 10.47
C ARG A 183 18.01 13.30 10.74
N SER A 184 18.08 14.49 11.32
CA SER A 184 19.33 15.17 11.73
C SER A 184 20.04 14.48 12.89
N GLU A 185 19.32 13.73 13.73
CA GLU A 185 19.87 13.08 14.93
C GLU A 185 20.30 11.63 14.65
N ARG A 186 19.76 11.03 13.58
CA ARG A 186 20.09 9.66 13.13
C ARG A 186 21.60 9.37 12.99
N PRO A 187 22.43 10.26 12.41
CA PRO A 187 23.86 10.01 12.32
C PRO A 187 24.53 9.77 13.67
N GLN A 188 24.08 10.46 14.72
CA GLN A 188 24.69 10.38 16.06
C GLN A 188 24.56 8.98 16.67
N ILE A 189 23.46 8.27 16.37
CA ILE A 189 23.29 6.88 16.82
C ILE A 189 24.35 5.99 16.16
N VAL A 190 24.58 6.15 14.86
CA VAL A 190 25.57 5.31 14.17
C VAL A 190 26.98 5.63 14.62
N GLU A 191 27.30 6.91 14.83
CA GLU A 191 28.60 7.33 15.37
C GLU A 191 28.84 6.77 16.78
N MET A 192 27.82 6.75 17.64
CA MET A 192 27.92 6.13 18.97
C MET A 192 28.15 4.62 18.88
N VAL A 193 27.39 3.92 18.03
CA VAL A 193 27.58 2.47 17.81
C VAL A 193 28.99 2.20 17.26
N GLU A 194 29.45 2.98 16.30
CA GLU A 194 30.78 2.87 15.73
C GLU A 194 31.89 3.08 16.76
N ALA A 195 31.76 4.06 17.64
CA ALA A 195 32.74 4.31 18.70
C ALA A 195 32.92 3.06 19.58
N ILE A 196 31.80 2.45 20.00
CA ILE A 196 31.81 1.24 20.83
C ILE A 196 32.40 0.05 20.07
N VAL A 197 32.01 -0.15 18.81
CA VAL A 197 32.51 -1.25 17.97
C VAL A 197 34.01 -1.07 17.67
N SER A 198 34.48 0.17 17.52
CA SER A 198 35.90 0.46 17.22
C SER A 198 36.82 0.32 18.42
N GLU A 199 36.30 0.46 19.63
CA GLU A 199 37.07 0.29 20.88
C GLU A 199 37.13 -1.16 21.36
N ASN A 200 36.23 -2.02 20.87
CA ASN A 200 36.18 -3.42 21.32
C ASN A 200 37.26 -4.28 20.64
N GLU A 201 38.02 -5.04 21.45
CA GLU A 201 39.13 -5.88 20.98
C GLU A 201 38.73 -6.88 19.88
N LYS A 202 37.47 -7.36 19.86
CA LYS A 202 37.00 -8.33 18.86
C LYS A 202 36.73 -7.72 17.49
N THR A 203 36.48 -6.41 17.42
CA THR A 203 35.99 -5.72 16.22
C THR A 203 36.87 -4.55 15.78
N ALA A 204 37.79 -4.07 16.63
CA ALA A 204 38.68 -2.94 16.35
C ALA A 204 39.49 -3.11 15.05
N ASP A 205 40.03 -4.30 14.80
CA ASP A 205 40.87 -4.59 13.63
C ASP A 205 40.09 -5.15 12.42
N THR A 206 38.76 -5.05 12.43
CA THR A 206 37.90 -5.61 11.38
C THR A 206 37.31 -4.53 10.47
N GLN A 207 36.95 -4.92 9.25
CA GLN A 207 36.05 -4.18 8.38
C GLN A 207 34.65 -4.18 9.00
N GLN A 208 34.25 -3.04 9.58
CA GLN A 208 33.01 -2.91 10.33
C GLN A 208 31.81 -2.62 9.42
N TYR A 209 30.78 -3.45 9.54
CA TYR A 209 29.49 -3.27 8.91
C TYR A 209 28.44 -3.04 9.99
N ILE A 210 27.92 -1.82 10.06
CA ILE A 210 26.97 -1.41 11.11
C ILE A 210 25.62 -1.16 10.46
N GLY A 211 24.55 -1.72 11.04
CA GLY A 211 23.18 -1.54 10.58
C GLY A 211 22.22 -1.16 11.70
N ILE A 212 21.50 -0.05 11.52
CA ILE A 212 20.39 0.34 12.40
C ILE A 212 19.08 -0.09 11.74
N VAL A 213 18.35 -0.96 12.43
CA VAL A 213 17.16 -1.63 11.92
C VAL A 213 15.92 -1.05 12.60
N ASN A 214 14.85 -0.82 11.84
CA ASN A 214 13.56 -0.39 12.42
C ASN A 214 12.71 -1.58 12.92
N ALA A 215 11.54 -1.28 13.47
CA ALA A 215 10.57 -2.32 13.89
C ALA A 215 10.13 -3.25 12.74
N ALA A 216 10.19 -2.80 11.48
CA ALA A 216 9.81 -3.58 10.30
C ALA A 216 10.93 -4.50 9.77
N GLY A 217 12.11 -4.53 10.42
CA GLY A 217 13.25 -5.34 9.98
C GLY A 217 13.99 -4.74 8.78
N GLN A 218 13.84 -3.44 8.54
CA GLN A 218 14.53 -2.73 7.47
C GLN A 218 15.75 -1.99 8.02
N CYS A 219 16.92 -2.18 7.41
CA CYS A 219 18.10 -1.37 7.70
C CYS A 219 17.91 0.05 7.17
N ILE A 220 17.72 1.00 8.08
CA ILE A 220 17.45 2.40 7.75
C ILE A 220 18.75 3.19 7.64
N LEU A 221 19.70 2.92 8.53
CA LEU A 221 21.02 3.54 8.51
C LEU A 221 22.03 2.43 8.43
N THR A 222 23.01 2.58 7.56
CA THR A 222 24.12 1.64 7.53
C THR A 222 25.43 2.37 7.38
N LYS A 223 26.47 1.80 7.96
CA LYS A 223 27.83 2.23 7.76
C LYS A 223 28.68 1.04 7.29
N THR A 224 29.34 1.21 6.15
CA THR A 224 30.28 0.22 5.61
C THR A 224 31.65 0.86 5.37
N PRO A 225 32.72 0.05 5.23
CA PRO A 225 34.05 0.59 4.94
C PRO A 225 34.12 1.31 3.59
N GLU A 226 33.31 0.91 2.62
CA GLU A 226 33.34 1.45 1.25
C GLU A 226 32.48 2.72 1.11
N GLU A 227 31.24 2.70 1.61
CA GLU A 227 30.27 3.79 1.37
C GLU A 227 30.18 4.78 2.54
N GLY A 228 30.80 4.47 3.69
CA GLY A 228 30.65 5.24 4.91
C GLY A 228 29.23 5.18 5.47
N LEU A 229 28.85 6.19 6.26
CA LEU A 229 27.50 6.31 6.80
C LEU A 229 26.51 6.77 5.71
N GLN A 230 25.43 6.04 5.54
CA GLN A 230 24.39 6.31 4.56
C GLN A 230 22.98 6.09 5.17
N ASP A 231 22.01 6.93 4.74
CA ASP A 231 20.59 6.80 5.10
C ASP A 231 19.81 6.17 3.94
N TYR A 232 19.41 4.91 4.13
CA TYR A 232 18.64 4.11 3.17
C TYR A 232 17.14 4.09 3.49
N SER A 233 16.61 5.05 4.28
CA SER A 233 15.17 5.14 4.56
C SER A 233 14.27 5.20 3.33
N LEU A 234 14.84 5.50 2.16
CA LEU A 234 14.15 5.56 0.86
C LEU A 234 14.73 4.60 -0.20
N SER A 235 15.69 3.74 0.15
CA SER A 235 16.35 2.84 -0.79
C SER A 235 15.95 1.38 -0.60
N SER A 236 16.13 0.60 -1.67
CA SER A 236 16.02 -0.87 -1.64
C SER A 236 17.38 -1.58 -1.63
N SER A 237 18.47 -0.85 -1.81
CA SER A 237 19.83 -1.38 -1.67
C SER A 237 20.25 -1.38 -0.21
N ASN A 238 20.94 -2.44 0.21
CA ASN A 238 21.52 -2.54 1.55
C ASN A 238 23.00 -2.90 1.42
N PRO A 239 23.94 -1.96 1.62
CA PRO A 239 25.37 -2.21 1.44
C PRO A 239 25.92 -3.21 2.48
N ILE A 240 25.18 -3.49 3.56
CA ILE A 240 25.51 -4.56 4.53
C ILE A 240 25.63 -5.92 3.85
N TYR A 241 25.03 -6.12 2.68
CA TYR A 241 25.17 -7.39 1.94
C TYR A 241 26.63 -7.76 1.65
N GLU A 242 27.54 -6.80 1.55
CA GLU A 242 28.99 -7.03 1.37
C GLU A 242 29.63 -7.82 2.51
N PHE A 243 29.06 -7.79 3.73
CA PHE A 243 29.49 -8.61 4.84
C PHE A 243 29.33 -10.12 4.53
N TYR A 244 28.25 -10.48 3.82
CA TYR A 244 27.91 -11.88 3.54
C TYR A 244 28.68 -12.47 2.35
N GLY A 245 29.28 -11.62 1.52
CA GLY A 245 30.07 -12.02 0.37
C GLY A 245 30.02 -10.99 -0.76
N PRO A 246 30.80 -11.20 -1.84
CA PRO A 246 30.81 -10.32 -2.99
C PRO A 246 29.42 -10.25 -3.64
N ALA A 247 29.13 -9.12 -4.30
CA ALA A 247 27.97 -9.03 -5.16
C ALA A 247 28.01 -10.16 -6.20
N LYS A 248 26.85 -10.76 -6.49
CA LYS A 248 26.76 -11.76 -7.54
C LYS A 248 27.16 -11.07 -8.85
N PRO A 249 28.08 -11.63 -9.66
CA PRO A 249 28.33 -11.07 -10.98
C PRO A 249 27.01 -11.09 -11.77
N GLU A 250 26.65 -9.93 -12.33
CA GLU A 250 25.47 -9.74 -13.19
C GLU A 250 25.46 -10.71 -14.38
#